data_AF-A0A820HLB1-F1
#
_entry.id   AF-A0A820HLB1-F1
#
_cell.length_a   1.000
_cell.length_b   1.000
_cell.length_c   1.000
_cell.angle_alpha   90.00
_cell.angle_beta   90.00
_cell.angle_gamma   90.00
#
_symmetry.space_group_name_H-M   'P 1'
#
loop_
_entity.id
_entity.type
_entity.pdbx_description
1 polymer ?
#
loop_
_entity_poly.entity_id
_entity_poly.type
_entity_poly.pdbx_seq_one_letter_code
_entity_poly.pdbx_strand_id
1 'polypeptide(L)'
;MIREQRLEDLNGSRYQRLEDLNELREQRQVEEKTANRSNEFQRQLTTERYRDELLVAYINDMATLLEKSNVSLTADEVTATVARAKTLTILRQLDTQRNIQIVRFLYEAKQLTGIHKNSSLDLSTAELRDIDFRYTTINKKKLNNLSLTGIFLSNATF
;
A
#
# COMPACT_ATOMS: atom_id res chain seq x y z
N MET A 1 22.64 4.75 70.10
CA MET A 1 23.90 4.82 69.33
C MET A 1 24.09 3.65 68.36
N ILE A 2 24.68 2.48 68.71
CA ILE A 2 24.98 1.41 67.70
C ILE A 2 23.74 0.86 66.97
N ARG A 3 22.58 0.77 67.65
CA ARG A 3 21.32 0.32 67.02
C ARG A 3 20.70 1.33 66.06
N GLU A 4 20.84 2.63 66.32
CA GLU A 4 20.30 3.70 65.45
C GLU A 4 21.11 3.81 64.16
N GLN A 5 22.44 3.79 64.29
CA GLN A 5 23.34 3.88 63.14
C GLN A 5 23.12 2.72 62.16
N ARG A 6 22.92 1.51 62.68
CA ARG A 6 22.58 0.33 61.86
C ARG A 6 21.23 0.46 61.15
N LEU A 7 20.25 1.16 61.75
CA LEU A 7 18.94 1.39 61.16
C LEU A 7 18.98 2.46 60.07
N GLU A 8 19.81 3.50 60.24
CA GLU A 8 20.07 4.51 59.20
C GLU A 8 20.76 3.88 57.98
N ASP A 9 21.79 3.06 58.19
CA ASP A 9 22.48 2.33 57.11
C ASP A 9 21.54 1.39 56.34
N LEU A 10 20.65 0.68 57.05
CA LEU A 10 19.64 -0.19 56.46
C LEU A 10 18.59 0.59 55.66
N ASN A 11 18.19 1.76 56.13
CA ASN A 11 17.25 2.62 55.42
C ASN A 11 17.90 3.23 54.18
N GLY A 12 19.13 3.76 54.27
CA GLY A 12 19.88 4.24 53.11
C GLY A 12 20.07 3.17 52.04
N SER A 13 20.42 1.95 52.45
CA SER A 13 20.53 0.79 51.54
C SER A 13 19.20 0.41 50.87
N ARG A 14 18.06 0.63 51.53
CA ARG A 14 16.73 0.39 50.94
C ARG A 14 16.32 1.49 49.97
N TYR A 15 16.63 2.75 50.28
CA TYR A 15 16.38 3.87 49.37
C TYR A 15 17.17 3.72 48.08
N GLN A 16 18.47 3.40 48.18
CA GLN A 16 19.31 3.19 47.01
C GLN A 16 18.75 2.08 46.10
N ARG A 17 18.36 0.93 46.66
CA ARG A 17 17.75 -0.15 45.86
C ARG A 17 16.45 0.24 45.19
N LEU A 18 15.63 1.09 45.82
CA LEU A 18 14.38 1.55 45.23
C LEU A 18 14.63 2.52 44.07
N GLU A 19 15.64 3.36 44.19
CA GLU A 19 16.09 4.26 43.13
C GLU A 19 16.63 3.46 41.94
N ASP A 20 17.56 2.53 42.17
CA ASP A 20 18.11 1.64 41.14
C ASP A 20 16.99 0.84 40.43
N LEU A 21 15.99 0.34 41.17
CA LEU A 21 14.86 -0.38 40.61
C LEU A 21 13.94 0.51 39.77
N ASN A 22 13.77 1.78 40.14
CA ASN A 22 12.99 2.73 39.37
C ASN A 22 13.72 3.11 38.09
N GLU A 23 15.01 3.41 38.15
CA GLU A 23 15.84 3.68 36.97
C GLU A 23 15.81 2.50 35.99
N LEU A 24 15.95 1.26 36.48
CA LEU A 24 15.88 0.05 35.67
C LEU A 24 14.50 -0.13 35.01
N ARG A 25 13.42 0.28 35.70
CA ARG A 25 12.06 0.25 35.14
C ARG A 25 11.89 1.29 34.05
N GLU A 26 12.36 2.51 34.28
CA GLU A 26 12.30 3.60 33.31
C GLU A 26 13.11 3.26 32.06
N GLN A 27 14.33 2.74 32.22
CA GLN A 27 15.15 2.26 31.10
C GLN A 27 14.43 1.20 30.28
N ARG A 28 13.88 0.16 30.94
CA ARG A 28 13.12 -0.88 30.25
C ARG A 28 11.90 -0.35 29.52
N GLN A 29 11.19 0.63 30.08
CA GLN A 29 10.05 1.25 29.39
C GLN A 29 10.49 2.04 28.15
N VAL A 30 11.63 2.74 28.21
CA VAL A 30 12.18 3.45 27.06
C VAL A 30 12.64 2.46 25.98
N GLU A 31 13.33 1.40 26.37
CA GLU A 31 13.77 0.33 25.45
C GLU A 31 12.57 -0.35 24.78
N GLU A 32 11.53 -0.69 25.53
CA GLU A 32 10.32 -1.32 24.97
C GLU A 32 9.59 -0.38 24.00
N LYS A 33 9.44 0.91 24.36
CA LYS A 33 8.83 1.91 23.47
C LYS A 33 9.63 2.10 22.19
N THR A 34 10.95 2.18 22.28
CA THR A 34 11.82 2.35 21.11
C THR A 34 11.82 1.11 20.22
N ALA A 35 11.88 -0.08 20.81
CA ALA A 35 11.78 -1.35 20.09
C ALA A 35 10.41 -1.50 19.39
N ASN A 36 9.30 -1.20 20.07
CA ASN A 36 7.97 -1.26 19.48
C ASN A 36 7.82 -0.29 18.29
N ARG A 37 8.27 0.96 18.46
CA ARG A 37 8.23 1.95 17.38
C ARG A 37 9.09 1.54 16.18
N SER A 38 10.27 0.97 16.43
CA SER A 38 11.15 0.46 15.37
C SER A 38 10.52 -0.72 14.63
N ASN A 39 9.92 -1.66 15.37
CA ASN A 39 9.22 -2.82 14.81
C ASN A 39 8.01 -2.40 13.95
N GLU A 40 7.21 -1.44 14.40
CA GLU A 40 6.09 -0.89 13.64
C GLU A 40 6.56 -0.21 12.35
N PHE A 41 7.58 0.64 12.44
CA PHE A 41 8.16 1.29 11.28
C PHE A 41 8.71 0.27 10.27
N GLN A 42 9.40 -0.76 10.75
CA GLN A 42 9.92 -1.83 9.89
C GLN A 42 8.79 -2.60 9.20
N ARG A 43 7.70 -2.93 9.91
CA ARG A 43 6.52 -3.59 9.33
C ARG A 43 5.86 -2.73 8.25
N GLN A 44 5.74 -1.42 8.49
CA GLN A 44 5.22 -0.48 7.50
C GLN A 44 6.10 -0.44 6.25
N LEU A 45 7.42 -0.29 6.43
CA LEU A 45 8.37 -0.28 5.32
C LEU A 45 8.32 -1.57 4.50
N THR A 46 8.25 -2.73 5.16
CA THR A 46 8.11 -4.01 4.46
C THR A 46 6.80 -4.10 3.69
N THR A 47 5.70 -3.62 4.27
CA THR A 47 4.39 -3.60 3.60
C THR A 47 4.42 -2.71 2.35
N GLU A 48 5.02 -1.54 2.44
CA GLU A 48 5.14 -0.61 1.29
C GLU A 48 6.03 -1.19 0.19
N ARG A 49 7.19 -1.77 0.54
CA ARG A 49 8.05 -2.47 -0.44
C ARG A 49 7.33 -3.61 -1.14
N TYR A 50 6.59 -4.42 -0.39
CA TYR A 50 5.81 -5.51 -0.96
C TYR A 50 4.77 -5.02 -1.97
N ARG A 51 4.06 -3.91 -1.67
CA ARG A 51 3.10 -3.30 -2.59
C ARG A 51 3.78 -2.72 -3.84
N ASP A 52 4.96 -2.13 -3.71
CA ASP A 52 5.74 -1.65 -4.85
C ASP A 52 6.20 -2.80 -5.75
N GLU A 53 6.68 -3.90 -5.15
CA GLU A 53 7.05 -5.11 -5.89
C GLU A 53 5.85 -5.70 -6.64
N LEU A 54 4.69 -5.76 -6.00
CA LEU A 54 3.43 -6.20 -6.62
C LEU A 54 3.03 -5.33 -7.81
N LEU A 55 3.15 -4.00 -7.69
CA LEU A 55 2.86 -3.08 -8.78
C LEU A 55 3.82 -3.29 -9.97
N VAL A 56 5.12 -3.39 -9.70
CA VAL A 56 6.13 -3.61 -10.75
C VAL A 56 5.92 -4.95 -11.45
N ALA A 57 5.67 -6.01 -10.67
CA ALA A 57 5.37 -7.34 -11.21
C ALA A 57 4.13 -7.31 -12.12
N TYR A 58 3.06 -6.64 -11.69
CA TYR A 58 1.86 -6.47 -12.50
C TYR A 58 2.12 -5.71 -13.81
N ILE A 59 2.87 -4.60 -13.76
CA ILE A 59 3.20 -3.82 -14.97
C ILE A 59 3.99 -4.69 -15.96
N ASN A 60 4.98 -5.45 -15.48
CA ASN A 60 5.78 -6.34 -16.32
C ASN A 60 4.95 -7.46 -16.94
N ASP A 61 4.04 -8.07 -16.15
CA ASP A 61 3.12 -9.09 -16.63
C ASP A 61 2.21 -8.55 -17.74
N MET A 62 1.61 -7.38 -17.53
CA MET A 62 0.73 -6.77 -18.53
C MET A 62 1.49 -6.31 -19.77
N ALA A 63 2.72 -5.78 -19.62
CA ALA A 63 3.57 -5.43 -20.75
C ALA A 63 3.89 -6.67 -21.61
N THR A 64 4.25 -7.78 -20.97
CA THR A 64 4.50 -9.06 -21.65
C THR A 64 3.23 -9.57 -22.38
N LEU A 65 2.06 -9.44 -21.75
CA LEU A 65 0.80 -9.80 -22.40
C LEU A 65 0.53 -8.92 -23.62
N LEU A 66 0.73 -7.60 -23.52
CA LEU A 66 0.56 -6.66 -24.63
C LEU A 66 1.50 -6.98 -25.81
N GLU A 67 2.76 -7.29 -25.53
CA GLU A 67 3.74 -7.69 -26.57
C GLU A 67 3.29 -8.93 -27.33
N LYS A 68 2.75 -9.93 -26.62
CA LYS A 68 2.28 -11.20 -27.21
C LYS A 68 0.93 -11.09 -27.93
N SER A 69 0.12 -10.08 -27.61
CA SER A 69 -1.27 -9.94 -28.05
C SER A 69 -1.48 -8.82 -29.07
N ASN A 70 -0.45 -8.47 -29.86
CA ASN A 70 -0.50 -7.37 -30.82
C ASN A 70 -0.97 -6.04 -30.19
N VAL A 71 -0.50 -5.74 -28.97
CA VAL A 71 -0.77 -4.50 -28.22
C VAL A 71 -2.24 -4.36 -27.77
N SER A 72 -2.97 -5.48 -27.65
CA SER A 72 -4.34 -5.48 -27.13
C SER A 72 -4.59 -6.61 -26.15
N LEU A 73 -4.87 -6.27 -24.89
CA LEU A 73 -5.28 -7.24 -23.87
C LEU A 73 -6.66 -7.86 -24.16
N THR A 74 -7.36 -7.36 -25.17
CA THR A 74 -8.67 -7.85 -25.62
C THR A 74 -8.60 -8.51 -27.00
N ALA A 75 -7.39 -8.83 -27.49
CA ALA A 75 -7.20 -9.47 -28.80
C ALA A 75 -7.90 -10.83 -28.91
N ASP A 76 -7.96 -11.58 -27.81
CA ASP A 76 -8.64 -12.86 -27.70
C ASP A 76 -9.22 -13.07 -26.29
N GLU A 77 -10.16 -14.01 -26.16
CA GLU A 77 -10.90 -14.28 -24.92
C GLU A 77 -10.00 -14.75 -23.78
N VAL A 78 -8.96 -15.54 -24.06
CA VAL A 78 -8.06 -16.08 -23.03
C VAL A 78 -7.19 -14.95 -22.49
N THR A 79 -6.58 -14.15 -23.36
CA THR A 79 -5.80 -12.97 -22.96
C THR A 79 -6.65 -11.99 -22.16
N ALA A 80 -7.88 -11.71 -22.62
CA ALA A 80 -8.81 -10.83 -21.92
C ALA A 80 -9.14 -11.35 -20.51
N THR A 81 -9.42 -12.64 -20.39
CA THR A 81 -9.74 -13.28 -19.11
C THR A 81 -8.56 -13.22 -18.14
N VAL A 82 -7.34 -13.52 -18.61
CA VAL A 82 -6.12 -13.48 -17.80
C VAL A 82 -5.80 -12.05 -17.37
N ALA A 83 -5.85 -11.09 -18.29
CA ALA A 83 -5.62 -9.68 -18.01
C ALA A 83 -6.63 -9.14 -16.99
N ARG A 84 -7.91 -9.45 -17.16
CA ARG A 84 -8.98 -9.06 -16.24
C ARG A 84 -8.75 -9.68 -14.86
N ALA A 85 -8.50 -10.98 -14.77
CA ALA A 85 -8.27 -11.66 -13.50
C ALA A 85 -7.07 -11.09 -12.73
N LYS A 86 -5.95 -10.86 -13.42
CA LYS A 86 -4.76 -10.23 -12.82
C LYS A 86 -5.05 -8.81 -12.35
N THR A 87 -5.72 -8.00 -13.18
CA THR A 87 -6.07 -6.61 -12.85
C THR A 87 -6.99 -6.53 -11.63
N LEU A 88 -8.06 -7.32 -11.59
CA LEU A 88 -8.98 -7.30 -10.45
C LEU A 88 -8.34 -7.82 -9.17
N THR A 89 -7.41 -8.78 -9.28
CA THR A 89 -6.68 -9.31 -8.12
C THR A 89 -5.75 -8.24 -7.55
N ILE A 90 -4.99 -7.55 -8.40
CA ILE A 90 -4.01 -6.58 -7.94
C ILE A 90 -4.67 -5.31 -7.38
N LEU A 91 -5.78 -4.86 -7.98
CA LEU A 91 -6.52 -3.68 -7.50
C LEU A 91 -7.06 -3.85 -6.07
N ARG A 92 -7.34 -5.09 -5.66
CA ARG A 92 -7.78 -5.41 -4.28
C ARG A 92 -6.65 -5.48 -3.27
N GLN A 93 -5.42 -5.72 -3.72
CA GLN A 93 -4.25 -5.87 -2.84
C GLN A 93 -3.49 -4.56 -2.63
N LEU A 94 -3.52 -3.70 -3.64
CA LEU A 94 -2.83 -2.43 -3.63
C LEU A 94 -3.67 -1.32 -3.00
N ASP A 95 -2.97 -0.28 -2.56
CA ASP A 95 -3.58 0.93 -2.02
C ASP A 95 -3.97 1.91 -3.14
N THR A 96 -4.73 2.93 -2.77
CA THR A 96 -5.28 3.94 -3.68
C THR A 96 -4.20 4.56 -4.59
N GLN A 97 -3.03 4.90 -4.05
CA GLN A 97 -1.94 5.52 -4.81
C GLN A 97 -1.43 4.61 -5.94
N ARG A 98 -1.29 3.31 -5.68
CA ARG A 98 -0.79 2.36 -6.69
C ARG A 98 -1.89 1.92 -7.66
N ASN A 99 -3.14 1.83 -7.19
CA ASN A 99 -4.30 1.60 -8.06
C ASN A 99 -4.45 2.69 -9.13
N ILE A 100 -4.18 3.95 -8.78
CA ILE A 100 -4.11 5.05 -9.74
C ILE A 100 -3.06 4.80 -10.82
N GLN A 101 -1.89 4.28 -10.46
CA GLN A 101 -0.82 3.97 -11.42
C GLN A 101 -1.24 2.84 -12.37
N ILE A 102 -1.96 1.84 -11.90
CA ILE A 102 -2.52 0.76 -12.73
C ILE A 102 -3.54 1.30 -13.73
N VAL A 103 -4.50 2.10 -13.26
CA VAL A 103 -5.51 2.72 -14.13
C VAL A 103 -4.84 3.59 -15.20
N ARG A 104 -3.82 4.37 -14.80
CA ARG A 104 -3.04 5.19 -15.73
C ARG A 104 -2.31 4.35 -16.77
N PHE A 105 -1.59 3.31 -16.35
CA PHE A 105 -0.87 2.42 -17.25
C PHE A 105 -1.82 1.80 -18.28
N LEU A 106 -2.93 1.22 -17.84
CA LEU A 106 -3.91 0.60 -18.73
C LEU A 106 -4.54 1.62 -19.69
N TYR A 107 -4.81 2.84 -19.22
CA TYR A 107 -5.30 3.92 -20.07
C TYR A 107 -4.26 4.36 -21.12
N GLU A 108 -3.00 4.58 -20.73
CA GLU A 108 -1.92 4.98 -21.64
C GLU A 108 -1.61 3.89 -22.67
N ALA A 109 -1.76 2.62 -22.27
CA ALA A 109 -1.71 1.46 -23.15
C ALA A 109 -2.98 1.30 -24.02
N LYS A 110 -3.94 2.23 -23.95
CA LYS A 110 -5.23 2.23 -24.67
C LYS A 110 -6.21 1.12 -24.29
N GLN A 111 -5.94 0.39 -23.21
CA GLN A 111 -6.75 -0.73 -22.71
C GLN A 111 -7.95 -0.27 -21.87
N LEU A 112 -8.04 1.02 -21.51
CA LEU A 112 -9.19 1.64 -20.84
C LEU A 112 -9.70 2.86 -21.61
N THR A 113 -9.83 2.74 -22.94
CA THR A 113 -10.31 3.85 -23.77
C THR A 113 -11.74 3.61 -24.27
N GLY A 114 -12.59 4.64 -24.15
CA GLY A 114 -13.98 4.59 -24.61
C GLY A 114 -14.16 4.74 -26.12
N ILE A 115 -13.06 4.94 -26.88
CA ILE A 115 -13.08 5.27 -28.31
C ILE A 115 -13.43 4.03 -29.16
N HIS A 116 -13.14 2.82 -28.67
CA HIS A 116 -13.50 1.56 -29.32
C HIS A 116 -14.11 0.60 -28.29
N LYS A 117 -15.45 0.42 -28.34
CA LYS A 117 -16.22 -0.43 -27.41
C LYS A 117 -15.73 -1.88 -27.28
N ASN A 118 -14.97 -2.37 -28.25
CA ASN A 118 -14.49 -3.75 -28.30
C ASN A 118 -12.98 -3.88 -27.99
N SER A 119 -12.32 -2.81 -27.53
CA SER A 119 -10.87 -2.80 -27.25
C SER A 119 -10.54 -2.43 -25.80
N SER A 120 -11.56 -2.15 -24.98
CA SER A 120 -11.37 -1.84 -23.56
C SER A 120 -11.42 -3.13 -22.74
N LEU A 121 -10.45 -3.30 -21.86
CA LEU A 121 -10.45 -4.34 -20.85
C LEU A 121 -11.67 -4.14 -19.94
N ASP A 122 -12.49 -5.18 -19.82
CA ASP A 122 -13.62 -5.17 -18.91
C ASP A 122 -13.13 -5.27 -17.46
N LEU A 123 -13.29 -4.18 -16.71
CA LEU A 123 -13.01 -4.13 -15.28
C LEU A 123 -14.30 -4.00 -14.45
N SER A 124 -15.44 -4.40 -15.02
CA SER A 124 -16.68 -4.51 -14.27
C SER A 124 -16.42 -5.35 -13.02
N THR A 125 -16.96 -4.93 -11.86
CA THR A 125 -16.68 -5.48 -10.51
C THR A 125 -15.40 -5.00 -9.83
N ALA A 126 -14.58 -4.17 -10.47
CA ALA A 126 -13.52 -3.47 -9.74
C ALA A 126 -14.14 -2.47 -8.76
N GLU A 127 -13.58 -2.41 -7.56
CA GLU A 127 -13.91 -1.40 -6.55
C GLU A 127 -12.69 -0.51 -6.35
N LEU A 128 -12.87 0.79 -6.58
CA LEU A 128 -11.83 1.79 -6.35
C LEU A 128 -12.36 2.84 -5.37
N ARG A 129 -11.64 3.02 -4.26
CA ARG A 129 -12.04 3.93 -3.18
C ARG A 129 -11.02 5.03 -3.00
N ASP A 130 -11.51 6.23 -2.71
CA ASP A 130 -10.72 7.41 -2.32
C ASP A 130 -9.71 7.85 -3.39
N ILE A 131 -9.99 7.56 -4.68
CA ILE A 131 -9.09 7.91 -5.78
C ILE A 131 -9.20 9.39 -6.15
N ASP A 132 -8.06 10.09 -6.22
CA ASP A 132 -7.96 11.43 -6.76
C ASP A 132 -7.28 11.43 -8.14
N PHE A 133 -8.06 11.66 -9.20
CA PHE A 133 -7.55 11.77 -10.57
C PHE A 133 -6.99 13.16 -10.89
N ARG A 134 -7.20 14.20 -10.07
CA ARG A 134 -6.81 15.59 -10.37
C ARG A 134 -5.31 15.81 -10.43
N TYR A 135 -4.56 15.06 -9.63
CA TYR A 135 -3.09 15.11 -9.58
C TYR A 135 -2.42 14.03 -10.43
N THR A 136 -3.22 13.20 -11.08
CA THR A 136 -2.66 12.25 -12.04
C THR A 136 -2.17 13.04 -13.25
N THR A 137 -1.02 12.67 -13.79
CA THR A 137 -0.47 13.30 -15.01
C THR A 137 -1.35 13.06 -16.25
N ILE A 138 -2.51 12.41 -16.07
CA ILE A 138 -3.61 12.34 -17.01
C ILE A 138 -4.24 13.74 -17.08
N ASN A 139 -3.71 14.60 -17.96
CA ASN A 139 -4.28 15.92 -18.21
C ASN A 139 -5.81 15.82 -18.39
N LYS A 140 -6.58 16.78 -17.86
CA LYS A 140 -8.05 16.89 -17.97
C LYS A 140 -8.62 16.50 -19.35
N LYS A 141 -7.92 16.79 -20.45
CA LYS A 141 -8.30 16.36 -21.82
C LYS A 141 -8.28 14.84 -22.05
N LYS A 142 -7.38 14.11 -21.39
CA LYS A 142 -7.21 12.66 -21.47
C LYS A 142 -8.28 11.91 -20.65
N LEU A 143 -8.70 12.47 -19.50
CA LEU A 143 -9.78 11.89 -18.67
C LEU A 143 -11.09 11.71 -19.45
N ASN A 144 -11.38 12.58 -20.43
CA ASN A 144 -12.57 12.45 -21.29
C ASN A 144 -12.61 11.15 -22.12
N ASN A 145 -11.45 10.51 -22.34
CA ASN A 145 -11.37 9.26 -23.11
C ASN A 145 -11.22 8.02 -22.20
N LEU A 146 -11.09 8.22 -20.88
CA LEU A 146 -10.95 7.14 -19.92
C LEU A 146 -12.30 6.43 -19.73
N SER A 147 -12.35 5.14 -20.00
CA SER A 147 -13.52 4.30 -19.70
C SER A 147 -13.32 3.61 -18.36
N LEU A 148 -14.13 3.99 -17.37
CA LEU A 148 -14.27 3.28 -16.08
C LEU A 148 -15.64 2.60 -16.00
N THR A 149 -16.22 2.25 -17.15
CA THR A 149 -17.56 1.66 -17.23
C THR A 149 -17.61 0.38 -16.39
N GLY A 150 -18.63 0.26 -15.52
CA GLY A 150 -18.82 -0.91 -14.66
C GLY A 150 -17.91 -0.98 -13.42
N ILE A 151 -16.99 -0.03 -13.26
CA ILE A 151 -16.16 0.09 -12.05
C ILE A 151 -16.96 0.84 -10.97
N PHE A 152 -16.99 0.27 -9.76
CA PHE A 152 -17.57 0.94 -8.60
C PHE A 152 -16.57 1.94 -8.04
N LEU A 153 -16.92 3.23 -8.11
CA LEU A 153 -16.14 4.33 -7.58
C LEU A 153 -16.81 4.89 -6.33
N SER A 154 -16.08 4.96 -5.22
CA SER A 154 -16.51 5.65 -4.00
C SER A 154 -15.49 6.71 -3.61
N ASN A 155 -15.94 7.91 -3.27
CA ASN A 155 -15.08 9.06 -2.94
C ASN A 155 -14.04 9.39 -4.02
N ALA A 156 -14.38 9.18 -5.30
CA ALA A 156 -13.49 9.51 -6.41
C ALA A 156 -13.59 11.00 -6.79
N THR A 157 -12.45 11.64 -7.05
CA THR A 157 -12.38 13.02 -7.52
C THR A 157 -11.76 13.10 -8.92
N PHE A 158 -12.31 13.96 -9.80
CA PHE A 158 -11.93 14.11 -11.21
C PHE A 158 -11.52 15.55 -11.55
#